data_AF-A0A662UDI7-F1
#
_entry.id   AF-A0A662UDI7-F1
#
_cell.length_a   1.000
_cell.length_b   1.000
_cell.length_c   1.000
_cell.angle_alpha   90.00
_cell.angle_beta   90.00
_cell.angle_gamma   90.00
#
_symmetry.space_group_name_H-M   'P 1'
#
loop_
_entity.id
_entity.type
_entity.pdbx_description
1 polymer ?
#
loop_
_entity_poly.entity_id
_entity_poly.type
_entity_poly.pdbx_seq_one_letter_code
_entity_poly.pdbx_strand_id
1 'polypeptide(L)' 'VDEVSKKLKEKNVPLIYSEPKLVAGGKRKINFIHPKATCGVLLEILERCE' A
#
# COMPACT_ATOMS: atom_id res chain seq x y z
N VAL A 1 -7.03 3.52 0.53
CA VAL A 1 -5.71 2.89 0.87
C VAL A 1 -5.30 3.12 2.32
N ASP A 2 -5.64 4.25 2.95
CA ASP A 2 -5.20 4.57 4.32
C ASP A 2 -5.66 3.55 5.36
N GLU A 3 -6.95 3.21 5.39
CA GLU A 3 -7.47 2.23 6.35
C GLU A 3 -6.83 0.85 6.19
N VAL A 4 -6.68 0.38 4.95
CA VAL A 4 -6.03 -0.91 4.66
C VAL A 4 -4.58 -0.88 5.12
N SER A 5 -3.85 0.22 4.85
CA SER A 5 -2.47 0.37 5.31
C SER A 5 -2.36 0.36 6.83
N LYS A 6 -3.32 0.97 7.55
CA LYS A 6 -3.38 0.95 9.02
C LYS A 6 -3.60 -0.48 9.54
N LYS A 7 -4.62 -1.18 9.01
CA LYS A 7 -4.93 -2.57 9.39
C LYS A 7 -3.76 -3.52 9.10
N LEU A 8 -3.02 -3.31 8.01
CA LEU A 8 -1.84 -4.10 7.68
C LEU A 8 -0.68 -3.86 8.64
N LYS A 9 -0.43 -2.59 9.02
CA LYS A 9 0.56 -2.25 10.05
C LYS A 9 0.24 -2.85 11.41
N GLU A 10 -1.03 -2.82 11.83
CA GLU A 10 -1.50 -3.45 13.08
C GLU A 10 -1.24 -4.97 13.09
N LYS A 11 -1.25 -5.60 11.91
CA LYS A 11 -0.92 -7.02 11.72
C LYS A 11 0.57 -7.29 11.49
N ASN A 12 1.44 -6.29 11.68
CA ASN A 12 2.88 -6.37 11.41
C ASN A 12 3.22 -6.77 9.97
N VAL A 13 2.35 -6.46 9.00
CA VAL A 13 2.64 -6.68 7.58
C VAL A 13 3.53 -5.53 7.08
N PRO A 14 4.75 -5.81 6.59
CA PRO A 14 5.66 -4.79 6.10
C PRO A 14 5.13 -4.14 4.82
N LEU A 15 5.01 -2.82 4.85
CA LEU A 15 4.68 -1.99 3.68
C LEU A 15 5.94 -1.30 3.16
N ILE A 16 6.00 -1.06 1.85
CA ILE A 16 7.14 -0.35 1.23
C ILE A 16 7.15 1.13 1.61
N TYR A 17 5.99 1.79 1.61
CA TYR A 17 5.88 3.16 2.07
C TYR A 17 5.30 3.24 3.47
N SER A 18 5.89 4.10 4.30
CA SER A 18 5.35 4.46 5.61
C SER A 18 3.95 5.03 5.49
N GLU A 19 3.67 5.84 4.46
CA GLU A 19 2.35 6.38 4.18
C GLU A 19 1.97 6.18 2.71
N PRO A 20 0.69 5.98 2.38
CA PRO A 20 0.25 5.87 0.99
C PRO A 20 0.55 7.14 0.19
N LYS A 21 0.93 6.98 -1.07
CA LYS A 21 1.28 8.10 -1.95
C LYS A 21 0.19 8.38 -2.97
N LEU A 22 -0.07 9.66 -3.23
CA LEU A 22 -0.85 10.10 -4.39
C LEU A 22 0.03 10.08 -5.64
N VAL A 23 -0.47 9.49 -6.71
CA VAL A 23 0.21 9.32 -8.00
C VAL A 23 -0.75 9.62 -9.15
N ALA A 24 -0.26 9.53 -10.39
CA ALA A 24 -1.05 9.78 -11.60
C ALA A 24 -1.81 11.12 -11.57
N GLY A 25 -1.15 12.19 -11.11
CA GLY A 25 -1.74 13.52 -10.99
C GLY A 25 -2.81 13.63 -9.88
N GLY A 26 -2.72 12.81 -8.84
CA GLY A 26 -3.67 12.80 -7.72
C GLY A 26 -4.88 11.88 -7.92
N LYS A 27 -5.01 11.24 -9.09
CA LYS A 27 -6.13 10.35 -9.43
C LYS A 27 -6.07 8.98 -8.78
N ARG A 28 -4.92 8.63 -8.21
CA ARG A 28 -4.67 7.31 -7.62
C ARG A 28 -3.90 7.47 -6.33
N LYS A 29 -4.27 6.71 -5.31
CA LYS A 29 -3.53 6.57 -4.07
C LYS A 29 -3.01 5.14 -3.98
N ILE A 30 -1.70 4.97 -3.75
CA ILE A 30 -1.06 3.66 -3.76
C ILE A 30 -0.20 3.40 -2.52
N ASN A 31 -0.03 2.12 -2.18
CA ASN A 31 1.06 1.60 -1.37
C ASN A 31 1.43 0.18 -1.85
N PHE A 32 2.50 -0.40 -1.33
CA PHE A 32 2.91 -1.75 -1.67
C PHE A 32 3.15 -2.60 -0.42
N ILE A 33 2.85 -3.89 -0.50
CA ILE A 33 3.25 -4.88 0.50
C ILE A 33 4.64 -5.40 0.14
N HIS A 34 5.54 -5.44 1.11
CA HIS A 34 6.92 -5.89 0.89
C HIS A 34 6.94 -7.39 0.50
N PRO A 35 7.70 -7.79 -0.54
CA PRO A 35 7.75 -9.18 -1.04
C PRO A 35 8.03 -10.26 0.03
N LYS A 36 8.75 -9.88 1.08
CA LYS A 36 9.00 -10.72 2.28
C LYS A 36 7.73 -11.27 2.92
N ALA A 37 6.61 -10.54 2.85
CA ALA A 37 5.32 -10.96 3.41
C ALA A 37 4.43 -11.70 2.39
N THR A 38 4.85 -11.77 1.14
CA THR A 38 4.06 -12.21 -0.01
C THR A 38 4.84 -13.20 -0.88
N CYS A 39 5.75 -13.95 -0.26
CA CYS A 39 6.54 -15.02 -0.88
C CYS A 39 7.28 -14.61 -2.17
N GLY A 40 7.85 -13.41 -2.18
CA GLY A 40 8.66 -12.90 -3.29
C GLY A 40 7.88 -12.07 -4.33
N VAL A 41 6.57 -11.89 -4.17
CA VAL A 41 5.74 -11.10 -5.09
C VAL A 41 5.48 -9.70 -4.54
N LEU A 42 5.81 -8.64 -5.29
CA LEU A 42 5.44 -7.28 -4.91
C LEU A 42 3.95 -7.04 -5.20
N LEU A 43 3.16 -6.75 -4.16
CA LEU A 43 1.72 -6.47 -4.29
C LEU A 43 1.42 -4.98 -4.14
N GLU A 44 0.73 -4.40 -5.12
CA GLU A 44 0.22 -3.03 -5.07
C GLU A 44 -1.18 -2.97 -4.43
N ILE A 45 -1.39 -2.00 -3.55
CA ILE A 45 -2.69 -1.62 -3.01
C ILE A 45 -3.03 -0.26 -3.62
N LEU A 46 -4.11 -0.19 -4.39
CA LEU A 46 -4.53 0.99 -5.13
C LEU A 46 -5.98 1.38 -4.80
N GLU A 47 -6.20 2.67 -4.64
CA GLU A 47 -7.50 3.33 -4.63
C GLU A 47 -7.55 4.38 -5.72
N ARG A 48 -8.68 4.47 -6.42
CA ARG A 48 -8.93 5.54 -7.39
C ARG A 48 -9.60 6.70 -6.64
N CYS A 49 -9.03 7.88 -6.80
CA CYS A 49 -9.56 9.13 -6.28
C CYS A 49 -10.10 9.89 -7.50
N GLU A 50 -11.39 9.76 -7.76
CA GLU A 50 -12.10 10.52 -8.80
C GLU A 50 -12.64 11.83 -8.24
#